data_AF-A0A847HEB8-F1
#
_entry.id   AF-A0A847HEB8-F1
#
_cell.length_a   1.000
_cell.length_b   1.000
_cell.length_c   1.000
_cell.angle_alpha   90.00
_cell.angle_beta   90.00
_cell.angle_gamma   90.00
#
_symmetry.space_group_name_H-M   'P 1'
#
loop_
_entity.id
_entity.type
_entity.pdbx_description
1 polymer ?
#
loop_
_entity_poly.entity_id
_entity_poly.type
_entity_poly.pdbx_seq_one_letter_code
_entity_poly.pdbx_strand_id
1 'polypeptide(L)'
;ILPVLAESATHFGIEPVEMARASITGQPVHMQSPLVPAILLLVSLAKVNLGDHHKKVLWRATLVSLAMLVVGVLVGVIPLAG
;
A
#
# COMPACT_ATOMS: atom_id res chain seq x y z
N ILE A 1 -4.09 7.82 -9.08
CA ILE A 1 -5.53 7.72 -8.70
C ILE A 1 -5.88 8.47 -7.42
N LEU A 2 -4.95 8.61 -6.48
CA LEU A 2 -5.23 9.22 -5.17
C LEU A 2 -5.93 10.60 -5.25
N PRO A 3 -5.55 11.55 -6.13
CA PRO A 3 -6.25 12.84 -6.20
C PRO A 3 -7.74 12.71 -6.53
N VAL A 4 -8.08 11.85 -7.50
CA VAL A 4 -9.48 11.59 -7.91
C VAL A 4 -10.26 10.88 -6.79
N LEU A 5 -9.63 9.92 -6.10
CA LEU A 5 -10.24 9.25 -4.96
C LEU A 5 -10.44 10.20 -3.78
N ALA A 6 -9.48 11.10 -3.53
CA ALA A 6 -9.56 12.08 -2.46
C ALA A 6 -10.68 13.10 -2.72
N GLU A 7 -10.78 13.62 -3.94
CA GLU A 7 -11.89 14.47 -4.37
C GLU A 7 -13.23 13.76 -4.17
N SER A 8 -13.36 12.51 -4.64
CA SER A 8 -14.57 11.72 -4.47
C SER A 8 -14.92 11.47 -3.00
N ALA A 9 -13.92 11.20 -2.16
CA ALA A 9 -14.07 10.90 -0.75
C ALA A 9 -14.56 12.12 0.07
N THR A 10 -14.25 13.35 -0.36
CA THR A 10 -14.77 14.56 0.32
C THR A 10 -16.30 14.65 0.26
N HIS A 11 -16.94 14.10 -0.77
CA HIS A 11 -18.41 14.01 -0.84
C HIS A 11 -19.02 13.06 0.20
N PHE A 12 -18.21 12.20 0.81
CA PHE A 12 -18.58 11.28 1.89
C PHE A 12 -18.07 11.74 3.27
N GLY A 13 -17.56 12.97 3.38
CA GLY A 13 -17.04 13.52 4.64
C GLY A 13 -15.66 13.00 5.06
N ILE A 14 -14.95 12.30 4.16
CA ILE A 14 -13.58 11.80 4.42
C ILE A 14 -12.58 12.89 4.03
N GLU A 15 -11.69 13.25 4.95
CA GLU A 15 -10.71 14.29 4.68
C GLU A 15 -9.58 13.79 3.75
N PRO A 16 -9.00 14.65 2.89
CA PRO A 16 -7.87 14.27 2.03
C PRO A 16 -6.66 13.68 2.78
N VAL A 17 -6.46 14.09 4.04
CA VAL A 17 -5.39 13.55 4.89
C VAL A 17 -5.61 12.08 5.25
N GLU A 18 -6.86 11.65 5.43
CA GLU A 18 -7.21 10.26 5.71
C GLU A 18 -6.94 9.38 4.48
N MET A 19 -7.29 9.89 3.31
CA MET A 19 -6.99 9.25 2.02
C MET A 19 -5.47 9.14 1.79
N ALA A 20 -4.70 10.17 2.16
CA ALA A 20 -3.24 10.13 2.10
C ALA A 20 -2.65 9.06 3.02
N ARG A 21 -3.14 8.96 4.27
CA ARG A 21 -2.72 7.92 5.24
C ARG A 21 -3.02 6.52 4.69
N ALA A 22 -4.22 6.29 4.18
CA ALA A 22 -4.60 5.01 3.56
C ALA A 22 -3.73 4.67 2.33
N SER A 23 -3.38 5.68 1.52
CA SER A 23 -2.51 5.47 0.36
C SER A 23 -1.10 5.05 0.74
N ILE A 24 -0.55 5.61 1.83
CA ILE A 24 0.79 5.28 2.34
C ILE A 24 0.80 3.86 2.92
N THR A 25 -0.20 3.48 3.73
CA THR A 25 -0.24 2.14 4.35
C THR A 25 -0.39 1.02 3.31
N GLY A 26 -1.00 1.29 2.15
CA GLY A 26 -1.11 0.35 1.03
C GLY A 26 0.12 0.23 0.11
N GLN A 27 1.12 1.10 0.24
CA GLN A 27 2.30 1.11 -0.64
C GLN A 27 3.09 -0.22 -0.72
N PRO A 28 3.31 -0.96 0.39
CA PRO A 28 4.07 -2.21 0.35
C PRO A 28 3.55 -3.21 -0.68
N VAL A 29 2.23 -3.39 -0.75
CA VAL A 29 1.57 -4.28 -1.73
C VAL A 29 1.57 -3.65 -3.12
N HIS A 30 1.32 -2.33 -3.23
CA HIS A 30 1.34 -1.62 -4.51
C HIS A 30 2.68 -1.75 -5.26
N MET A 31 3.80 -1.70 -4.52
CA MET A 31 5.15 -1.88 -5.06
C MET A 31 5.45 -3.29 -5.59
N GLN A 32 4.58 -4.28 -5.34
CA GLN A 32 4.67 -5.62 -5.92
C GLN A 32 3.95 -5.74 -7.28
N SER A 33 3.28 -4.67 -7.72
CA SER A 33 2.60 -4.70 -9.01
C SER A 33 3.61 -4.83 -10.16
N PRO A 34 3.38 -5.75 -11.12
CA PRO A 34 4.19 -5.82 -12.35
C PRO A 34 4.16 -4.53 -13.19
N LEU A 35 3.21 -3.63 -12.91
CA LEU A 35 3.13 -2.31 -13.54
C LEU A 35 4.19 -1.34 -13.02
N VAL A 36 4.85 -1.64 -11.89
CA VAL A 36 5.96 -0.86 -11.34
C VAL A 36 7.26 -1.36 -11.98
N PRO A 37 7.94 -0.58 -12.85
CA PRO A 37 9.08 -1.09 -13.63
C PRO A 37 10.26 -1.60 -12.77
N ALA A 38 10.42 -1.05 -11.57
CA ALA A 38 11.51 -1.41 -10.67
C ALA A 38 11.51 -2.90 -10.29
N ILE A 39 10.35 -3.52 -10.07
CA ILE A 39 10.30 -4.94 -9.69
C ILE A 39 10.79 -5.83 -10.84
N LEU A 40 10.43 -5.51 -12.08
CA LEU A 40 10.86 -6.24 -13.28
C LEU A 40 12.39 -6.15 -13.46
N LEU A 41 12.96 -4.97 -13.23
CA LEU A 41 14.41 -4.78 -13.27
C LEU A 41 15.11 -5.60 -12.18
N LEU A 42 14.64 -5.52 -10.93
CA LEU A 42 15.27 -6.19 -9.79
C LEU A 42 15.23 -7.72 -9.91
N VAL A 43 14.10 -8.31 -10.32
CA VAL A 43 14.01 -9.78 -10.50
C VAL A 43 14.88 -10.27 -11.65
N SER A 44 15.02 -9.47 -12.72
CA SER A 44 15.92 -9.77 -13.85
C SER A 44 17.38 -9.76 -13.41
N LEU A 45 17.82 -8.73 -12.69
CA LEU A 45 19.18 -8.63 -12.15
C LEU A 45 19.48 -9.74 -11.13
N ALA A 46 18.51 -10.11 -10.31
CA ALA A 46 18.63 -11.20 -9.34
C ALA A 46 18.48 -12.60 -9.96
N LYS A 47 18.18 -12.70 -11.27
CA LYS A 47 17.97 -13.97 -12.00
C LYS A 47 16.92 -14.88 -11.36
N VAL A 48 15.85 -14.30 -10.84
CA VAL A 48 14.72 -15.04 -10.22
C VAL A 48 13.44 -14.87 -11.02
N ASN A 49 12.57 -15.88 -10.97
CA ASN A 49 11.24 -15.77 -11.58
C ASN A 49 10.34 -14.83 -10.75
N LEU A 50 9.61 -13.93 -11.43
CA LEU A 50 8.71 -12.98 -10.80
C LEU A 50 7.62 -13.66 -9.96
N GLY A 51 7.04 -14.76 -10.46
CA GLY A 51 6.01 -15.52 -9.76
C GLY A 51 6.52 -16.13 -8.45
N ASP A 52 7.75 -16.65 -8.45
CA ASP A 52 8.35 -17.20 -7.23
C ASP A 52 8.75 -16.11 -6.24
N HIS A 53 9.16 -14.94 -6.72
CA HIS A 53 9.34 -13.75 -5.89
C HIS A 53 8.00 -13.32 -5.24
N HIS A 54 6.93 -13.24 -6.02
CA HIS A 54 5.60 -12.85 -5.55
C HIS A 54 5.04 -13.81 -4.50
N LYS A 55 5.18 -15.13 -4.69
CA LYS A 55 4.78 -16.13 -3.67
C LYS A 55 5.43 -15.87 -2.31
N LYS A 56 6.67 -15.35 -2.29
CA LYS A 56 7.42 -15.08 -1.06
C LYS A 56 7.13 -13.70 -0.49
N VAL A 57 6.97 -12.67 -1.33
CA VAL A 57 6.91 -11.27 -0.89
C VAL A 57 5.49 -10.76 -0.72
N LEU A 58 4.51 -11.23 -1.49
CA LEU A 58 3.17 -10.64 -1.47
C LEU A 58 2.52 -10.73 -0.08
N TRP A 59 2.58 -11.90 0.58
CA TRP A 59 2.06 -12.05 1.94
C TRP A 59 2.84 -11.22 2.96
N ARG A 60 4.16 -11.06 2.77
CA ARG A 60 5.00 -10.23 3.65
C ARG A 60 4.64 -8.76 3.50
N ALA A 61 4.43 -8.30 2.27
CA ALA A 61 3.97 -6.95 1.97
C ALA A 61 2.59 -6.68 2.59
N THR A 62 1.66 -7.64 2.51
CA THR A 62 0.36 -7.56 3.20
C THR A 62 0.54 -7.43 4.71
N LEU A 63 1.42 -8.23 5.32
CA LEU A 63 1.70 -8.11 6.76
C LEU A 63 2.33 -6.77 7.14
N VAL A 64 3.23 -6.23 6.32
CA VAL A 64 3.80 -4.89 6.54
C VAL A 64 2.71 -3.83 6.47
N SER A 65 1.84 -3.88 5.47
CA SER A 65 0.69 -2.96 5.37
C SER A 65 -0.25 -3.07 6.57
N LEU A 66 -0.52 -4.28 7.06
CA LEU A 66 -1.34 -4.49 8.25
C LEU A 66 -0.64 -3.97 9.51
N ALA A 67 0.67 -4.19 9.65
CA ALA A 67 1.44 -3.66 10.76
C ALA A 67 1.45 -2.12 10.77
N MET A 68 1.62 -1.49 9.60
CA MET A 68 1.52 -0.05 9.45
C MET A 68 0.12 0.47 9.84
N LEU A 69 -0.95 -0.22 9.43
CA LEU A 69 -2.32 0.11 9.82
C LEU A 69 -2.51 0.01 11.35
N VAL A 70 -2.10 -1.11 11.95
CA VAL A 70 -2.19 -1.34 13.40
C VAL A 70 -1.43 -0.27 14.17
N VAL A 71 -0.20 0.06 13.77
CA VAL A 71 0.59 1.12 14.40
C VAL A 71 -0.10 2.49 14.23
N GLY A 72 -0.60 2.81 13.03
CA GLY A 72 -1.34 4.05 12.79
C GLY A 72 -2.57 4.19 13.69
N VAL A 73 -3.27 3.09 13.95
CA VAL A 73 -4.38 3.02 14.91
C VAL A 73 -3.88 3.23 16.35
N LEU A 74 -2.84 2.50 16.77
CA LEU A 74 -2.31 2.58 18.14
C LEU A 74 -1.77 3.98 18.49
N VAL A 75 -1.20 4.70 17.53
CA VAL A 75 -0.73 6.08 17.70
C VAL A 75 -1.89 7.09 17.65
N GLY A 76 -3.09 6.68 17.22
CA GLY A 76 -4.27 7.54 17.09
C GLY A 76 -4.30 8.38 15.81
N VAL A 77 -3.43 8.09 14.85
CA VAL A 77 -3.38 8.78 13.54
C VAL A 77 -4.38 8.17 12.56
N ILE A 78 -4.82 6.93 12.77
CA ILE A 78 -5.90 6.30 12.00
C ILE A 78 -7.05 6.01 12.97
N PRO A 79 -8.22 6.65 12.84
CA PRO A 79 -9.35 6.41 13.73
C PRO A 79 -9.96 5.00 13.50
N LEU A 80 -10.42 4.34 14.57
CA LEU A 80 -11.13 3.05 14.51
C LEU A 80 -12.63 3.21 14.20
N ALA A 81 -13.19 4.37 14.51
CA ALA A 81 -14.54 4.78 14.18
C ALA A 81 -14.48 6.27 13.81
N GLY A 82 -15.05 6.60 12.66
CA GLY A 82 -15.33 7.96 12.22
C GLY A 82 -16.76 8.35 12.56
#